data_AF-A0A1V1NRP5-F1
#
_entry.id   AF-A0A1V1NRP5-F1
#
_cell.length_a   1.000
_cell.length_b   1.000
_cell.length_c   1.000
_cell.angle_alpha   90.00
_cell.angle_beta   90.00
_cell.angle_gamma   90.00
#
_symmetry.space_group_name_H-M   'P 1'
#
loop_
_entity.id
_entity.type
_entity.pdbx_description
1 polymer ?
#
loop_
_entity_poly.entity_id
_entity_poly.type
_entity_poly.pdbx_seq_one_letter_code
_entity_poly.pdbx_strand_id
1 'polypeptide(L)'
;PHYADLCGFTDGEIKKLIQTFADFIETKPRLLIPVDLPVFPEGKNAWIETLYQLMVNLYDGYIFSPYIQKRVYNPTLVMYLLKQLEELDGQLPESLIDFNLIPDRGRLEYIAELPGGKDLIMELNQNKRIKISKLTPRFGLTDMLEKSAKTREFMGSYLYFMGMLTMGQNFSSTTKKELKIPNPVTQTLYIDGISRWMIADPESRDVGFEAAEQLTHYDKIAPLRKYIEKHVFPTFHWRDRRWANELTIKSIFMCLMMDDTNFLMISERQSRSGYADLAMIVRPDR
;
A
#
# COMPACT_ATOMS: atom_id res chain seq x y z
N PRO A 1 9.79 26.08 1.65
CA PRO A 1 8.61 26.24 2.54
C PRO A 1 8.40 25.02 3.44
N HIS A 2 8.25 25.24 4.75
CA HIS A 2 8.04 24.22 5.79
C HIS A 2 6.59 23.67 5.83
N TYR A 3 5.88 23.70 4.70
CA TYR A 3 4.48 23.26 4.61
C TYR A 3 4.32 21.75 4.41
N ALA A 4 5.42 20.98 4.37
CA ALA A 4 5.38 19.53 4.19
C ALA A 4 4.56 18.83 5.28
N ASP A 5 4.62 19.37 6.50
CA ASP A 5 3.92 18.86 7.68
C ASP A 5 2.40 19.18 7.64
N LEU A 6 1.93 20.08 6.76
CA LEU A 6 0.49 20.32 6.60
C LEU A 6 -0.24 19.14 5.95
N CYS A 7 0.50 18.26 5.27
CA CYS A 7 -0.08 17.17 4.50
C CYS A 7 -0.25 15.88 5.31
N GLY A 8 0.09 15.86 6.59
CA GLY A 8 -0.07 14.67 7.43
C GLY A 8 0.53 14.82 8.82
N PHE A 9 0.51 13.72 9.58
CA PHE A 9 1.06 13.69 10.92
C PHE A 9 2.54 13.34 10.90
N THR A 10 3.29 13.88 11.85
CA THR A 10 4.69 13.55 12.06
C THR A 10 4.82 12.42 13.08
N ASP A 11 5.98 11.78 13.13
CA ASP A 11 6.25 10.66 14.06
C ASP A 11 5.95 10.99 15.53
N GLY A 12 6.36 12.19 15.97
CA GLY A 12 6.10 12.67 17.33
C GLY A 12 4.62 12.94 17.59
N GLU A 13 3.88 13.42 16.59
CA GLU A 13 2.43 13.64 16.70
C GLU A 13 1.69 12.31 16.78
N ILE A 14 2.06 11.31 15.98
CA ILE A 14 1.46 9.97 16.04
C ILE A 14 1.67 9.35 17.43
N LYS A 15 2.89 9.36 17.97
CA LYS A 15 3.15 8.85 19.32
C LYS A 15 2.29 9.54 20.38
N LYS A 16 2.18 10.87 20.30
CA LYS A 16 1.36 11.65 21.23
C LYS A 16 -0.14 11.35 21.06
N LEU A 17 -0.61 11.20 19.82
CA LEU A 17 -2.00 10.85 19.51
C LEU A 17 -2.36 9.47 20.06
N ILE A 18 -1.52 8.46 19.82
CA ILE A 18 -1.74 7.11 20.35
C ILE A 18 -1.75 7.12 21.88
N GLN A 19 -0.81 7.83 22.52
CA GLN A 19 -0.80 7.97 23.98
C GLN A 19 -2.10 8.60 24.50
N THR A 20 -2.49 9.73 23.91
CA THR A 20 -3.71 10.46 24.30
C THR A 20 -4.95 9.57 24.11
N PHE A 21 -4.99 8.82 23.03
CA PHE A 21 -6.07 7.90 22.72
C PHE A 21 -6.13 6.72 23.70
N ALA A 22 -4.97 6.15 24.06
CA ALA A 22 -4.89 5.09 25.06
C ALA A 22 -5.38 5.57 26.44
N ASP A 23 -5.02 6.80 26.84
CA ASP A 23 -5.54 7.43 28.07
C ASP A 23 -7.07 7.62 28.01
N PHE A 24 -7.59 8.04 26.86
CA PHE A 24 -9.03 8.24 26.64
C PHE A 24 -9.81 6.93 26.73
N ILE A 25 -9.35 5.87 26.07
CA ILE A 25 -10.06 4.58 26.00
C ILE A 25 -10.19 3.91 27.37
N GLU A 26 -9.24 4.10 28.29
CA GLU A 26 -9.34 3.56 29.67
C GLU A 26 -10.55 4.11 30.42
N THR A 27 -10.98 5.33 30.09
CA THR A 27 -12.09 6.02 30.76
C THR A 27 -13.41 5.92 30.01
N LYS A 28 -13.38 5.43 28.77
CA LYS A 28 -14.56 5.36 27.90
C LYS A 28 -15.44 4.16 28.31
N PRO A 29 -16.77 4.34 28.41
CA PRO A 29 -17.68 3.20 28.57
C PRO A 29 -17.53 2.21 27.41
N ARG A 30 -17.39 0.94 27.75
CA ARG A 30 -17.27 -0.17 26.79
C ARG A 30 -18.62 -0.81 26.51
N LEU A 31 -18.84 -1.21 25.27
CA LEU A 31 -20.11 -1.77 24.78
C LEU A 31 -19.97 -3.19 24.23
N LEU A 32 -18.82 -3.52 23.68
CA LEU A 32 -18.52 -4.79 23.03
C LEU A 32 -17.71 -5.72 23.93
N ILE A 33 -16.83 -5.17 24.76
CA ILE A 33 -15.98 -5.95 25.67
C ILE A 33 -16.55 -5.91 27.11
N PRO A 34 -16.67 -7.07 27.79
CA PRO A 34 -17.03 -7.12 29.20
C PRO A 34 -16.14 -6.24 30.09
N VAL A 35 -16.77 -5.53 31.04
CA VAL A 35 -16.10 -4.53 31.89
C VAL A 35 -15.06 -5.14 32.83
N ASP A 36 -15.18 -6.42 33.12
CA ASP A 36 -14.26 -7.22 33.95
C ASP A 36 -12.95 -7.59 33.23
N LEU A 37 -12.91 -7.53 31.90
CA LEU A 37 -11.67 -7.75 31.14
C LEU A 37 -10.81 -6.48 31.12
N PRO A 38 -9.48 -6.59 31.21
CA PRO A 38 -8.59 -5.46 31.03
C PRO A 38 -8.70 -4.89 29.61
N VAL A 39 -8.70 -3.57 29.49
CA VAL A 39 -8.71 -2.86 28.20
C VAL A 39 -7.45 -3.20 27.37
N PHE A 40 -6.31 -3.35 28.06
CA PHE A 40 -5.03 -3.76 27.47
C PHE A 40 -4.53 -5.03 28.16
N PRO A 41 -4.84 -6.24 27.63
CA PRO A 41 -4.46 -7.51 28.25
C PRO A 41 -2.96 -7.66 28.48
N GLU A 42 -2.14 -7.18 27.52
CA GLU A 42 -0.68 -7.22 27.57
C GLU A 42 -0.05 -5.95 28.19
N GLY A 43 -0.90 -5.03 28.67
CA GLY A 43 -0.50 -3.75 29.23
C GLY A 43 -0.52 -2.60 28.22
N LYS A 44 -0.83 -1.41 28.71
CA LYS A 44 -1.02 -0.19 27.91
C LYS A 44 0.19 0.17 27.04
N ASN A 45 1.39 0.12 27.59
CA ASN A 45 2.60 0.46 26.85
C ASN A 45 2.88 -0.52 25.70
N ALA A 46 2.60 -1.81 25.89
CA ALA A 46 2.74 -2.82 24.84
C ALA A 46 1.73 -2.58 23.72
N TRP A 47 0.49 -2.25 24.07
CA TRP A 47 -0.54 -1.89 23.09
C TRP A 47 -0.18 -0.63 22.29
N ILE A 48 0.30 0.43 22.97
CA ILE A 48 0.77 1.67 22.34
C ILE A 48 1.89 1.39 21.34
N GLU A 49 2.90 0.62 21.75
CA GLU A 49 4.03 0.28 20.88
C GLU A 49 3.58 -0.56 19.69
N THR A 50 2.70 -1.53 19.91
CA THR A 50 2.16 -2.40 18.85
C THR A 50 1.38 -1.58 17.82
N LEU A 51 0.48 -0.70 18.26
CA LEU A 51 -0.29 0.18 17.38
C LEU A 51 0.63 1.17 16.64
N TYR A 52 1.62 1.71 17.32
CA TYR A 52 2.61 2.59 16.71
C TYR A 52 3.39 1.87 15.60
N GLN A 53 3.91 0.66 15.85
CA GLN A 53 4.59 -0.14 14.85
C GLN A 53 3.67 -0.50 13.67
N LEU A 54 2.39 -0.78 13.92
CA LEU A 54 1.40 -1.00 12.87
C LEU A 54 1.26 0.24 11.97
N MET A 55 1.10 1.44 12.57
CA MET A 55 1.01 2.70 11.81
C MET A 55 2.32 3.02 11.07
N VAL A 56 3.48 2.75 11.66
CA VAL A 56 4.79 2.92 11.00
C VAL A 56 4.90 2.01 9.77
N ASN A 57 4.45 0.76 9.89
CA ASN A 57 4.56 -0.20 8.80
C ASN A 57 3.56 0.08 7.67
N LEU A 58 2.37 0.60 7.98
CA LEU A 58 1.28 0.73 7.00
C LEU A 58 1.06 2.15 6.48
N TYR A 59 1.17 3.17 7.33
CA TYR A 59 0.68 4.51 7.04
C TYR A 59 1.82 5.55 6.85
N ASP A 60 3.00 5.32 7.41
CA ASP A 60 4.18 6.17 7.21
C ASP A 60 4.76 6.03 5.79
N GLY A 61 5.35 7.11 5.27
CA GLY A 61 6.19 7.03 4.06
C GLY A 61 6.07 8.21 3.12
N TYR A 62 5.13 9.13 3.33
CA TYR A 62 4.90 10.27 2.44
C TYR A 62 5.94 11.39 2.65
N ILE A 63 6.45 11.91 1.54
CA ILE A 63 7.29 13.10 1.43
C ILE A 63 6.76 13.96 0.28
N PHE A 64 6.15 15.11 0.60
CA PHE A 64 5.56 16.02 -0.39
C PHE A 64 6.39 17.27 -0.69
N SER A 65 7.55 17.41 -0.06
CA SER A 65 8.45 18.53 -0.29
C SER A 65 9.79 18.05 -0.83
N PRO A 66 10.31 18.63 -1.93
CA PRO A 66 11.64 18.29 -2.42
C PRO A 66 12.75 18.82 -1.49
N TYR A 67 12.43 19.73 -0.56
CA TYR A 67 13.39 20.41 0.31
C TYR A 67 13.49 19.77 1.69
N ILE A 68 12.56 18.89 2.06
CA ILE A 68 12.44 18.34 3.41
C ILE A 68 12.28 16.83 3.29
N GLN A 69 13.16 16.08 3.95
CA GLN A 69 13.16 14.61 3.95
C GLN A 69 12.34 14.03 5.11
N LYS A 70 11.49 14.86 5.72
CA LYS A 70 10.62 14.47 6.82
C LYS A 70 9.44 13.70 6.25
N ARG A 71 9.27 12.48 6.74
CA ARG A 71 8.12 11.65 6.40
C ARG A 71 6.92 12.05 7.23
N VAL A 72 5.74 11.94 6.62
CA VAL A 72 4.47 12.13 7.28
C VAL A 72 3.55 10.93 7.04
N TYR A 73 2.66 10.70 8.01
CA TYR A 73 1.62 9.70 7.98
C TYR A 73 0.38 10.28 7.30
N ASN A 74 -0.32 9.47 6.51
CA ASN A 74 -1.58 9.88 5.88
C ASN A 74 -2.63 10.21 6.96
N PRO A 75 -3.13 11.46 7.03
CA PRO A 75 -4.02 11.88 8.11
C PRO A 75 -5.39 11.17 8.04
N THR A 76 -5.89 10.89 6.83
CA THR A 76 -7.18 10.21 6.66
C THR A 76 -7.14 8.79 7.22
N LEU A 77 -6.08 8.03 6.92
CA LEU A 77 -5.93 6.66 7.41
C LEU A 77 -5.70 6.61 8.92
N VAL A 78 -4.94 7.56 9.46
CA VAL A 78 -4.74 7.69 10.91
C VAL A 78 -6.07 7.95 11.62
N MET A 79 -6.86 8.92 11.13
CA MET A 79 -8.16 9.23 11.73
C MET A 79 -9.17 8.08 11.59
N TYR A 80 -9.17 7.41 10.43
CA TYR A 80 -9.98 6.22 10.20
C TYR A 80 -9.68 5.14 11.25
N LEU A 81 -8.40 4.78 11.43
CA LEU A 81 -8.02 3.73 12.37
C LEU A 81 -8.38 4.10 13.81
N LEU A 82 -8.10 5.33 14.24
CA LEU A 82 -8.47 5.79 15.59
C LEU A 82 -9.98 5.74 15.82
N LYS A 83 -10.78 6.10 14.81
CA LYS A 83 -12.24 6.01 14.88
C LYS A 83 -12.73 4.56 14.96
N GLN A 84 -12.14 3.65 14.19
CA GLN A 84 -12.47 2.23 14.26
C GLN A 84 -12.12 1.65 15.63
N LEU A 85 -10.92 1.91 16.14
CA LEU A 85 -10.50 1.52 17.49
C LEU A 85 -11.47 2.07 18.54
N GLU A 86 -11.94 3.31 18.36
CA GLU A 86 -12.89 3.93 19.27
C GLU A 86 -14.25 3.22 19.29
N GLU A 87 -14.74 2.78 18.13
CA GLU A 87 -16.01 2.07 17.96
C GLU A 87 -15.92 0.60 18.40
N LEU A 88 -14.71 0.03 18.38
CA LEU A 88 -14.41 -1.37 18.68
C LEU A 88 -13.78 -1.59 20.06
N ASP A 89 -13.98 -0.66 21.01
CA ASP A 89 -13.44 -0.71 22.38
C ASP A 89 -11.91 -1.00 22.44
N GLY A 90 -11.16 -0.48 21.49
CA GLY A 90 -9.70 -0.62 21.38
C GLY A 90 -9.22 -1.82 20.58
N GLN A 91 -10.12 -2.63 20.01
CA GLN A 91 -9.79 -3.73 19.12
C GLN A 91 -9.53 -3.23 17.70
N LEU A 92 -8.58 -3.87 17.00
CA LEU A 92 -8.32 -3.57 15.60
C LEU A 92 -9.53 -3.95 14.73
N PRO A 93 -9.89 -3.13 13.74
CA PRO A 93 -10.93 -3.48 12.77
C PRO A 93 -10.52 -4.66 11.91
N GLU A 94 -11.51 -5.37 11.36
CA GLU A 94 -11.27 -6.49 10.43
C GLU A 94 -10.44 -6.05 9.22
N SER A 95 -10.66 -4.85 8.67
CA SER A 95 -9.79 -4.24 7.67
C SER A 95 -9.13 -2.98 8.22
N LEU A 96 -7.82 -2.85 7.98
CA LEU A 96 -7.02 -1.68 8.36
C LEU A 96 -7.08 -0.56 7.30
N ILE A 97 -7.88 -0.73 6.25
CA ILE A 97 -7.99 0.16 5.12
C ILE A 97 -9.47 0.30 4.73
N ASP A 98 -9.97 1.53 4.65
CA ASP A 98 -11.24 1.80 3.95
C ASP A 98 -10.93 2.23 2.51
N PHE A 99 -11.38 1.40 1.56
CA PHE A 99 -11.19 1.67 0.13
C PHE A 99 -11.88 2.96 -0.35
N ASN A 100 -12.85 3.51 0.41
CA ASN A 100 -13.48 4.79 0.10
C ASN A 100 -12.63 6.00 0.52
N LEU A 101 -11.64 5.81 1.40
CA LEU A 101 -10.80 6.88 1.95
C LEU A 101 -9.46 7.01 1.25
N ILE A 102 -9.15 6.09 0.34
CA ILE A 102 -7.92 6.08 -0.45
C ILE A 102 -8.20 6.61 -1.88
N PRO A 103 -7.17 7.04 -2.62
CA PRO A 103 -7.36 7.53 -3.99
C PRO A 103 -8.08 6.52 -4.88
N ASP A 104 -9.01 7.01 -5.69
CA ASP A 104 -9.85 6.20 -6.57
C ASP A 104 -9.03 5.31 -7.53
N ARG A 105 -9.45 4.05 -7.66
CA ARG A 105 -8.85 3.06 -8.54
C ARG A 105 -8.88 3.47 -10.02
N GLY A 106 -9.89 4.23 -10.45
CA GLY A 106 -10.03 4.70 -11.83
C GLY A 106 -8.84 5.55 -12.29
N ARG A 107 -8.07 6.09 -11.33
CA ARG A 107 -6.81 6.80 -11.59
C ARG A 107 -5.72 5.88 -12.15
N LEU A 108 -5.60 4.67 -11.63
CA LEU A 108 -4.64 3.68 -12.13
C LEU A 108 -5.10 3.09 -13.46
N GLU A 109 -6.40 2.87 -13.62
CA GLU A 109 -6.98 2.41 -14.90
C GLU A 109 -6.72 3.44 -16.00
N TYR A 110 -6.95 4.72 -15.73
CA TYR A 110 -6.61 5.81 -16.66
C TYR A 110 -5.13 5.79 -17.06
N ILE A 111 -4.21 5.63 -16.10
CA ILE A 111 -2.78 5.56 -16.41
C ILE A 111 -2.46 4.30 -17.24
N ALA A 112 -3.07 3.16 -16.94
CA ALA A 112 -2.84 1.90 -17.62
C ALA A 112 -3.24 1.94 -19.11
N GLU A 113 -4.22 2.76 -19.48
CA GLU A 113 -4.63 2.99 -20.86
C GLU A 113 -3.65 3.86 -21.65
N LEU A 114 -2.73 4.58 -20.97
CA LEU A 114 -1.72 5.39 -21.64
C LEU A 114 -0.57 4.53 -22.17
N PRO A 115 0.12 4.96 -23.25
CA PRO A 115 1.28 4.26 -23.77
C PRO A 115 2.36 4.03 -22.70
N GLY A 116 2.70 2.76 -22.44
CA GLY A 116 3.68 2.37 -21.40
C GLY A 116 3.16 2.49 -19.96
N GLY A 117 1.87 2.75 -19.75
CA GLY A 117 1.26 2.91 -18.43
C GLY A 117 1.25 1.63 -17.61
N LYS A 118 0.87 0.49 -18.21
CA LYS A 118 0.92 -0.84 -17.56
C LYS A 118 2.34 -1.21 -17.11
N ASP A 119 3.34 -0.96 -17.96
CA ASP A 119 4.75 -1.17 -17.63
C ASP A 119 5.16 -0.32 -16.42
N LEU A 120 4.79 0.96 -16.43
CA LEU A 120 5.06 1.90 -15.33
C LEU A 120 4.41 1.47 -14.01
N ILE A 121 3.16 1.04 -14.03
CA ILE A 121 2.42 0.60 -12.84
C ILE A 121 3.04 -0.69 -12.28
N MET A 122 3.40 -1.64 -13.14
CA MET A 122 4.05 -2.88 -12.70
C MET A 122 5.47 -2.61 -12.15
N GLU A 123 6.23 -1.68 -12.74
CA GLU A 123 7.51 -1.23 -12.20
C GLU A 123 7.34 -0.61 -10.80
N LEU A 124 6.38 0.29 -10.63
CA LEU A 124 6.10 0.96 -9.36
C LEU A 124 5.69 0.00 -8.24
N ASN A 125 4.81 -0.96 -8.54
CA ASN A 125 4.34 -1.96 -7.57
C ASN A 125 5.49 -2.82 -7.01
N GLN A 126 6.65 -2.78 -7.67
CA GLN A 126 7.82 -3.57 -7.35
C GLN A 126 8.94 -2.71 -6.76
N ASN A 127 8.55 -1.64 -6.07
CA ASN A 127 9.43 -0.69 -5.41
C ASN A 127 10.43 0.02 -6.34
N LYS A 128 10.25 -0.05 -7.66
CA LYS A 128 11.05 0.77 -8.58
C LYS A 128 10.63 2.23 -8.49
N ARG A 129 11.60 3.10 -8.70
CA ARG A 129 11.40 4.55 -8.68
C ARG A 129 11.23 5.10 -10.08
N ILE A 130 10.35 6.08 -10.22
CA ILE A 130 10.21 6.84 -11.46
C ILE A 130 11.07 8.09 -11.36
N LYS A 131 11.92 8.32 -12.37
CA LYS A 131 12.71 9.54 -12.50
C LYS A 131 12.01 10.50 -13.45
N ILE A 132 11.64 11.68 -12.96
CA ILE A 132 11.03 12.75 -13.77
C ILE A 132 11.89 14.02 -13.68
N SER A 133 11.96 14.80 -14.75
CA SER A 133 12.77 16.04 -14.73
C SER A 133 12.08 17.14 -13.93
N LYS A 134 10.75 17.20 -14.00
CA LYS A 134 9.93 18.17 -13.25
C LYS A 134 8.58 17.58 -12.87
N LEU A 135 8.00 18.12 -11.79
CA LEU A 135 6.59 17.90 -11.48
C LEU A 135 5.76 18.88 -12.33
N THR A 136 4.84 18.35 -13.12
CA THR A 136 3.88 19.16 -13.88
C THR A 136 2.60 19.33 -13.06
N PRO A 137 2.30 20.53 -12.53
CA PRO A 137 1.19 20.73 -11.58
C PRO A 137 -0.17 20.95 -12.24
N ARG A 138 -0.26 20.91 -13.57
CA ARG A 138 -1.49 21.18 -14.32
C ARG A 138 -1.96 19.91 -15.00
N PHE A 139 -3.14 19.44 -14.60
CA PHE A 139 -3.90 18.39 -15.27
C PHE A 139 -5.25 18.99 -15.68
N GLY A 140 -5.21 19.91 -16.65
CA GLY A 140 -6.45 20.38 -17.25
C GLY A 140 -7.12 19.25 -18.03
N LEU A 141 -8.44 19.32 -18.23
CA LEU A 141 -9.16 18.34 -19.05
C LEU A 141 -8.53 18.21 -20.45
N THR A 142 -8.08 19.34 -21.01
CA THR A 142 -7.37 19.38 -22.30
C THR A 142 -6.06 18.60 -22.26
N ASP A 143 -5.22 18.80 -21.24
CA ASP A 143 -3.96 18.06 -21.07
C ASP A 143 -4.19 16.54 -20.90
N MET A 144 -5.31 16.15 -20.28
CA MET A 144 -5.70 14.75 -20.11
C MET A 144 -6.15 14.08 -21.43
N LEU A 145 -6.66 14.87 -22.38
CA LEU A 145 -7.15 14.41 -23.69
C LEU A 145 -6.04 14.44 -24.75
N GLU A 146 -5.10 15.37 -24.67
CA GLU A 146 -4.01 15.52 -25.62
C GLU A 146 -3.01 14.35 -25.58
N LYS A 147 -2.82 13.67 -26.72
CA LYS A 147 -1.89 12.54 -26.82
C LYS A 147 -0.42 12.92 -26.61
N SER A 148 -0.04 14.14 -26.99
CA SER A 148 1.32 14.70 -26.84
C SER A 148 1.74 14.89 -25.39
N ALA A 149 0.79 15.04 -24.46
CA ALA A 149 1.05 15.23 -23.04
C ALA A 149 1.32 13.91 -22.29
N LYS A 150 1.02 12.75 -22.90
CA LYS A 150 1.02 11.41 -22.26
C LYS A 150 2.42 10.79 -22.11
N THR A 151 3.31 11.54 -21.47
CA THR A 151 4.70 11.12 -21.20
C THR A 151 4.84 10.44 -19.83
N ARG A 152 5.98 9.78 -19.59
CA ARG A 152 6.34 9.24 -18.26
C ARG A 152 6.35 10.33 -17.17
N GLU A 153 6.69 11.57 -17.53
CA GLU A 153 6.66 12.72 -16.61
C GLU A 153 5.23 13.11 -16.22
N PHE A 154 4.30 13.07 -17.18
CA PHE A 154 2.88 13.30 -16.92
C PHE A 154 2.31 12.23 -15.99
N MET A 155 2.53 10.94 -16.30
CA MET A 155 2.04 9.83 -15.47
C MET A 155 2.58 9.91 -14.04
N GLY A 156 3.89 10.14 -13.88
CA GLY A 156 4.51 10.28 -12.57
C GLY A 156 3.98 11.50 -11.80
N SER A 157 3.83 12.65 -12.47
CA SER A 157 3.27 13.85 -11.82
C SER A 157 1.81 13.64 -11.42
N TYR A 158 1.00 13.01 -12.27
CA TYR A 158 -0.41 12.74 -12.01
C TYR A 158 -0.58 11.90 -10.76
N LEU A 159 0.09 10.74 -10.70
CA LEU A 159 0.02 9.85 -9.55
C LEU A 159 0.55 10.52 -8.27
N TYR A 160 1.57 11.39 -8.37
CA TYR A 160 2.06 12.17 -7.24
C TYR A 160 1.00 13.13 -6.68
N PHE A 161 0.36 13.93 -7.54
CA PHE A 161 -0.65 14.89 -7.09
C PHE A 161 -1.96 14.24 -6.64
N MET A 162 -2.25 13.01 -7.09
CA MET A 162 -3.36 12.20 -6.58
C MET A 162 -3.03 11.44 -5.29
N GLY A 163 -1.83 11.63 -4.71
CA GLY A 163 -1.44 10.96 -3.46
C GLY A 163 -1.10 9.48 -3.60
N MET A 164 -0.94 8.98 -4.83
CA MET A 164 -0.56 7.59 -5.14
C MET A 164 0.95 7.40 -5.28
N LEU A 165 1.71 8.49 -5.40
CA LEU A 165 3.17 8.52 -5.33
C LEU A 165 3.65 9.61 -4.40
N THR A 166 4.90 9.48 -3.99
CA THR A 166 5.58 10.44 -3.13
C THR A 166 7.04 10.61 -3.53
N MET A 167 7.71 11.64 -3.02
CA MET A 167 9.13 11.84 -3.31
C MET A 167 9.98 10.72 -2.69
N GLY A 168 10.92 10.18 -3.47
CA GLY A 168 11.99 9.35 -2.95
C GLY A 168 12.98 10.18 -2.12
N GLN A 169 13.79 9.49 -1.30
CA GLN A 169 14.88 10.14 -0.59
C GLN A 169 15.93 10.65 -1.58
N ASN A 170 16.23 11.95 -1.54
CA ASN A 170 17.23 12.59 -2.39
C ASN A 170 18.62 12.37 -1.78
N PHE A 171 19.27 11.26 -2.12
CA PHE A 171 20.72 11.16 -1.97
C PHE A 171 21.34 11.48 -3.33
N SER A 172 21.92 12.68 -3.45
CA SER A 172 22.80 13.14 -4.53
C SER A 172 22.20 14.04 -5.63
N SER A 173 23.04 15.03 -5.97
CA SER A 173 23.23 15.92 -7.14
C SER A 173 22.46 15.76 -8.47
N THR A 174 21.47 14.88 -8.60
CA THR A 174 20.76 14.68 -9.86
C THR A 174 19.66 15.73 -10.08
N THR A 175 19.59 16.26 -11.30
CA THR A 175 18.54 17.21 -11.75
C THR A 175 17.14 16.59 -11.84
N LYS A 176 17.02 15.26 -11.73
CA LYS A 176 15.75 14.52 -11.81
C LYS A 176 15.23 14.17 -10.42
N LYS A 177 13.91 14.29 -10.26
CA LYS A 177 13.17 13.91 -9.04
C LYS A 177 12.80 12.43 -9.12
N GLU A 178 13.02 11.71 -8.03
CA GLU A 178 12.60 10.32 -7.89
C GLU A 178 11.23 10.25 -7.20
N LEU A 179 10.31 9.47 -7.77
CA LEU A 179 8.99 9.18 -7.19
C LEU A 179 8.87 7.69 -6.89
N LYS A 180 8.16 7.36 -5.79
CA LYS A 180 7.89 5.97 -5.36
C LYS A 180 6.51 5.85 -4.72
N ILE A 181 6.02 4.62 -4.57
CA ILE A 181 4.85 4.34 -3.73
C ILE A 181 5.22 4.66 -2.26
N PRO A 182 4.38 5.39 -1.52
CA PRO A 182 4.70 5.86 -0.17
C PRO A 182 4.75 4.72 0.85
N ASN A 183 3.74 3.84 0.85
CA ASN A 183 3.51 2.86 1.89
C ASN A 183 2.72 1.64 1.38
N PRO A 184 2.63 0.54 2.16
CA PRO A 184 1.90 -0.66 1.76
C PRO A 184 0.41 -0.43 1.49
N VAL A 185 -0.26 0.46 2.23
CA VAL A 185 -1.68 0.77 1.97
C VAL A 185 -1.89 1.37 0.59
N THR A 186 -0.98 2.23 0.13
CA THR A 186 -1.05 2.73 -1.23
C THR A 186 -0.66 1.64 -2.24
N GLN A 187 0.21 0.71 -1.87
CA GLN A 187 0.59 -0.42 -2.71
C GLN A 187 -0.59 -1.35 -2.98
N THR A 188 -1.52 -1.56 -2.03
CA THR A 188 -2.72 -2.39 -2.26
C THR A 188 -3.58 -1.88 -3.41
N LEU A 189 -3.64 -0.56 -3.64
CA LEU A 189 -4.31 0.02 -4.82
C LEU A 189 -3.67 -0.43 -6.14
N TYR A 190 -2.33 -0.49 -6.18
CA TYR A 190 -1.60 -0.94 -7.36
C TYR A 190 -1.82 -2.44 -7.58
N ILE A 191 -1.80 -3.23 -6.50
CA ILE A 191 -2.07 -4.67 -6.52
C ILE A 191 -3.49 -4.93 -7.04
N ASP A 192 -4.50 -4.25 -6.51
CA ASP A 192 -5.90 -4.37 -6.93
C ASP A 192 -6.08 -4.02 -8.42
N GLY A 193 -5.46 -2.94 -8.89
CA GLY A 193 -5.46 -2.57 -10.31
C GLY A 193 -4.79 -3.61 -11.22
N ILE A 194 -3.59 -4.09 -10.84
CA ILE A 194 -2.83 -5.07 -11.62
C ILE A 194 -3.55 -6.42 -11.67
N SER A 195 -4.10 -6.88 -10.54
CA SER A 195 -4.88 -8.11 -10.39
C SER A 195 -5.96 -8.23 -11.47
N ARG A 196 -6.71 -7.16 -11.70
CA ARG A 196 -7.79 -7.14 -12.71
C ARG A 196 -7.31 -7.28 -14.14
N TRP A 197 -6.10 -6.83 -14.45
CA TRP A 197 -5.56 -6.96 -15.81
C TRP A 197 -4.89 -8.32 -16.04
N MET A 198 -4.28 -8.89 -15.01
CA MET A 198 -3.61 -10.19 -15.10
C MET A 198 -4.61 -11.33 -15.25
N ILE A 199 -5.74 -11.25 -14.54
CA ILE A 199 -6.83 -12.22 -14.57
C ILE A 199 -8.13 -11.45 -14.76
N ALA A 200 -8.52 -11.21 -16.01
CA ALA A 200 -9.70 -10.39 -16.33
C ALA A 200 -11.02 -11.05 -15.90
N ASP A 201 -11.10 -12.37 -16.04
CA ASP A 201 -12.27 -13.17 -15.67
C ASP A 201 -12.44 -13.25 -14.15
N PRO A 202 -13.56 -12.74 -13.58
CA PRO A 202 -13.77 -12.74 -12.13
C PRO A 202 -13.84 -14.15 -11.53
N GLU A 203 -14.53 -15.09 -12.17
CA GLU A 203 -14.68 -16.47 -11.66
C GLU A 203 -13.32 -17.18 -11.59
N SER A 204 -12.50 -17.06 -12.63
CA SER A 204 -11.13 -17.55 -12.60
C SER A 204 -10.33 -16.88 -11.49
N ARG A 205 -10.54 -15.59 -11.22
CA ARG A 205 -9.82 -14.87 -10.16
C ARG A 205 -10.15 -15.41 -8.77
N ASP A 206 -11.43 -15.69 -8.50
CA ASP A 206 -11.88 -16.28 -7.23
C ASP A 206 -11.22 -17.64 -6.97
N VAL A 207 -11.15 -18.50 -7.99
CA VAL A 207 -10.40 -19.78 -7.92
C VAL A 207 -8.92 -19.54 -7.58
N GLY A 208 -8.34 -18.44 -8.08
CA GLY A 208 -6.98 -18.05 -7.75
C GLY A 208 -6.78 -17.68 -6.28
N PHE A 209 -7.74 -16.93 -5.71
CA PHE A 209 -7.74 -16.58 -4.28
C PHE A 209 -7.92 -17.81 -3.39
N GLU A 210 -8.88 -18.69 -3.71
CA GLU A 210 -9.06 -19.97 -3.01
C GLU A 210 -7.78 -20.84 -3.04
N ALA A 211 -7.11 -20.88 -4.20
CA ALA A 211 -5.85 -21.61 -4.34
C ALA A 211 -4.71 -20.97 -3.52
N ALA A 212 -4.70 -19.65 -3.38
CA ALA A 212 -3.75 -18.93 -2.54
C ALA A 212 -4.00 -19.17 -1.05
N GLU A 213 -5.26 -19.23 -0.60
CA GLU A 213 -5.60 -19.58 0.79
C GLU A 213 -5.05 -20.95 1.19
N GLN A 214 -5.01 -21.91 0.26
CA GLN A 214 -4.39 -23.22 0.52
C GLN A 214 -2.91 -23.12 0.89
N LEU A 215 -2.19 -22.14 0.33
CA LEU A 215 -0.81 -21.87 0.71
C LEU A 215 -0.73 -21.16 2.05
N THR A 216 -1.53 -20.12 2.27
CA THR A 216 -1.41 -19.25 3.47
C THR A 216 -1.90 -19.92 4.75
N HIS A 217 -2.86 -20.85 4.66
CA HIS A 217 -3.45 -21.53 5.83
C HIS A 217 -2.99 -22.98 6.02
N TYR A 218 -2.58 -23.66 4.95
CA TYR A 218 -2.29 -25.09 4.98
C TYR A 218 -0.91 -25.47 4.41
N ASP A 219 -0.07 -24.49 4.09
CA ASP A 219 1.27 -24.67 3.51
C ASP A 219 1.28 -25.45 2.18
N LYS A 220 0.16 -25.46 1.43
CA LYS A 220 0.01 -26.18 0.16
C LYS A 220 0.16 -25.25 -1.03
N ILE A 221 1.37 -25.21 -1.60
CA ILE A 221 1.64 -24.41 -2.81
C ILE A 221 1.10 -25.02 -4.12
N ALA A 222 0.89 -26.35 -4.15
CA ALA A 222 0.56 -27.05 -5.39
C ALA A 222 -0.73 -26.56 -6.08
N PRO A 223 -1.84 -26.26 -5.37
CA PRO A 223 -3.04 -25.66 -5.96
C PRO A 223 -2.75 -24.31 -6.61
N LEU A 224 -2.08 -23.40 -5.89
CA LEU A 224 -1.72 -22.07 -6.39
C LEU A 224 -0.82 -22.15 -7.63
N ARG A 225 0.19 -23.01 -7.59
CA ARG A 225 1.07 -23.26 -8.76
C ARG A 225 0.25 -23.70 -9.98
N LYS A 226 -0.62 -24.69 -9.82
CA LYS A 226 -1.45 -25.23 -10.91
C LYS A 226 -2.38 -24.15 -11.47
N TYR A 227 -2.95 -23.32 -10.60
CA TYR A 227 -3.75 -22.17 -11.00
C TYR A 227 -2.94 -21.19 -11.85
N ILE A 228 -1.76 -20.76 -11.37
CA ILE A 228 -0.88 -19.83 -12.07
C ILE A 228 -0.50 -20.36 -13.45
N GLU A 229 -0.07 -21.62 -13.55
CA GLU A 229 0.34 -22.25 -14.82
C GLU A 229 -0.80 -22.31 -15.83
N LYS A 230 -2.04 -22.56 -15.38
CA LYS A 230 -3.19 -22.77 -16.26
C LYS A 230 -3.93 -21.48 -16.62
N HIS A 231 -4.02 -20.52 -15.71
CA HIS A 231 -4.89 -19.35 -15.84
C HIS A 231 -4.12 -18.03 -15.98
N VAL A 232 -2.95 -17.92 -15.37
CA VAL A 232 -2.17 -16.67 -15.35
C VAL A 232 -1.12 -16.65 -16.43
N PHE A 233 -0.28 -17.68 -16.55
CA PHE A 233 0.78 -17.71 -17.57
C PHE A 233 0.29 -17.56 -19.01
N PRO A 234 -0.88 -18.11 -19.42
CA PRO A 234 -1.39 -17.90 -20.77
C PRO A 234 -1.80 -16.46 -21.08
N THR A 235 -2.11 -15.63 -20.07
CA THR A 235 -2.46 -14.22 -20.28
C THR A 235 -1.23 -13.36 -20.61
N PHE A 236 -0.04 -13.85 -20.26
CA PHE A 236 1.22 -13.24 -20.65
C PHE A 236 1.71 -13.82 -21.99
N HIS A 237 2.08 -12.93 -22.91
CA HIS A 237 2.89 -13.32 -24.06
C HIS A 237 4.31 -13.66 -23.57
N TRP A 238 4.55 -14.88 -23.10
CA TRP A 238 5.83 -15.33 -22.52
C TRP A 238 7.04 -15.25 -23.47
N ARG A 239 6.82 -15.05 -24.79
CA ARG A 239 7.88 -14.71 -25.76
C ARG A 239 8.37 -13.26 -25.61
N ASP A 240 7.54 -12.37 -25.08
CA ASP A 240 7.91 -11.01 -24.72
C ASP A 240 8.70 -11.05 -23.41
N ARG A 241 10.02 -10.93 -23.51
CA ARG A 241 10.95 -10.95 -22.37
C ARG A 241 10.66 -9.89 -21.32
N ARG A 242 9.80 -8.89 -21.61
CA ARG A 242 9.38 -7.88 -20.64
C ARG A 242 8.59 -8.46 -19.45
N TRP A 243 7.83 -9.54 -19.65
CA TRP A 243 6.96 -10.14 -18.62
C TRP A 243 7.42 -11.52 -18.14
N ALA A 244 8.51 -12.06 -18.71
CA ALA A 244 9.11 -13.33 -18.31
C ALA A 244 10.28 -13.08 -17.34
N ASN A 245 9.98 -12.51 -16.17
CA ASN A 245 10.99 -12.20 -15.16
C ASN A 245 10.39 -12.30 -13.74
N GLU A 246 11.28 -12.21 -12.75
CA GLU A 246 10.93 -12.23 -11.32
C GLU A 246 9.90 -11.16 -10.92
N LEU A 247 9.94 -10.00 -11.58
CA LEU A 247 9.00 -8.89 -11.37
C LEU A 247 7.54 -9.32 -11.59
N THR A 248 7.31 -10.09 -12.64
CA THR A 248 5.98 -10.58 -12.99
C THR A 248 5.55 -11.67 -12.03
N ILE A 249 6.43 -12.62 -11.71
CA ILE A 249 6.12 -13.69 -10.74
C ILE A 249 5.75 -13.10 -9.38
N LYS A 250 6.56 -12.18 -8.85
CA LYS A 250 6.28 -11.50 -7.59
C LYS A 250 4.95 -10.74 -7.62
N SER A 251 4.63 -10.05 -8.72
CA SER A 251 3.35 -9.36 -8.88
C SER A 251 2.16 -10.33 -8.84
N ILE A 252 2.29 -11.51 -9.44
CA ILE A 252 1.26 -12.56 -9.41
C ILE A 252 1.01 -13.00 -7.96
N PHE A 253 2.07 -13.30 -7.21
CA PHE A 253 1.95 -13.68 -5.80
C PHE A 253 1.33 -12.57 -4.95
N MET A 254 1.75 -11.31 -5.14
CA MET A 254 1.17 -10.18 -4.43
C MET A 254 -0.32 -10.00 -4.72
N CYS A 255 -0.75 -10.21 -5.96
CA CYS A 255 -2.15 -10.10 -6.33
C CYS A 255 -3.00 -11.24 -5.79
N LEU A 256 -2.50 -12.48 -5.81
CA LEU A 256 -3.27 -13.65 -5.39
C LEU A 256 -3.28 -13.88 -3.88
N MET A 257 -2.23 -13.46 -3.16
CA MET A 257 -2.12 -13.66 -1.72
C MET A 257 -2.48 -12.41 -0.90
N MET A 258 -3.17 -11.44 -1.51
CA MET A 258 -3.59 -10.24 -0.80
C MET A 258 -4.67 -10.61 0.22
N ASP A 259 -4.29 -10.61 1.50
CA ASP A 259 -5.15 -10.89 2.64
C ASP A 259 -4.86 -9.84 3.72
N ASP A 260 -5.60 -8.73 3.65
CA ASP A 260 -5.51 -7.62 4.61
C ASP A 260 -6.18 -7.92 5.96
N THR A 261 -6.87 -9.08 6.05
CA THR A 261 -7.62 -9.53 7.22
C THR A 261 -6.74 -10.32 8.19
N ASN A 262 -5.79 -11.09 7.67
CA ASN A 262 -4.88 -11.90 8.48
C ASN A 262 -3.42 -11.45 8.42
N PHE A 263 -3.00 -10.82 7.30
CA PHE A 263 -1.60 -10.50 7.07
C PHE A 263 -1.35 -9.04 6.68
N LEU A 264 -0.19 -8.52 7.08
CA LEU A 264 0.41 -7.33 6.50
C LEU A 264 1.37 -7.77 5.41
N MET A 265 1.02 -7.51 4.14
CA MET A 265 1.89 -7.82 3.02
C MET A 265 2.91 -6.69 2.80
N ILE A 266 4.21 -7.02 2.88
CA ILE A 266 5.31 -6.07 2.67
C ILE A 266 6.27 -6.64 1.63
N SER A 267 6.56 -5.86 0.60
CA SER A 267 7.57 -6.19 -0.42
C SER A 267 8.94 -5.61 -0.07
N GLU A 268 10.02 -6.32 -0.44
CA GLU A 268 11.42 -5.89 -0.19
C GLU A 268 11.74 -5.64 1.30
N ARG A 269 11.15 -6.45 2.19
CA ARG A 269 11.36 -6.28 3.63
C ARG A 269 12.78 -6.67 4.01
N GLN A 270 13.52 -5.76 4.63
CA GLN A 270 14.81 -6.07 5.22
C GLN A 270 14.63 -7.02 6.42
N SER A 271 15.41 -8.09 6.44
CA SER A 271 15.48 -9.09 7.49
C SER A 271 16.91 -9.22 8.01
N ARG A 272 17.11 -10.01 9.07
CA ARG A 272 18.46 -10.26 9.62
C ARG A 272 19.38 -11.01 8.65
N SER A 273 18.82 -11.77 7.71
CA SER A 273 19.54 -12.63 6.76
C SER A 273 19.60 -12.07 5.34
N GLY A 274 19.12 -10.85 5.10
CA GLY A 274 19.05 -10.24 3.77
C GLY A 274 17.69 -9.59 3.51
N TYR A 275 17.26 -9.56 2.25
CA TYR A 275 15.97 -9.00 1.84
C TYR A 275 15.01 -10.13 1.47
N ALA A 276 13.78 -10.06 1.98
CA ALA A 276 12.69 -10.91 1.52
C ALA A 276 11.96 -10.20 0.39
N ASP A 277 11.76 -10.90 -0.73
CA ASP A 277 11.00 -10.38 -1.88
C ASP A 277 9.58 -10.00 -1.48
N LEU A 278 8.93 -10.91 -0.75
CA LEU A 278 7.60 -10.74 -0.21
C LEU A 278 7.58 -11.31 1.21
N ALA A 279 7.09 -10.52 2.15
CA ALA A 279 6.84 -10.92 3.53
C ALA A 279 5.36 -10.76 3.83
N MET A 280 4.73 -11.83 4.32
CA MET A 280 3.41 -11.76 4.94
C MET A 280 3.59 -11.85 6.44
N ILE A 281 3.26 -10.76 7.14
CA ILE A 281 3.42 -10.68 8.59
C ILE A 281 2.05 -10.88 9.21
N VAL A 282 1.91 -11.86 10.09
CA VAL A 282 0.66 -12.07 10.83
C VAL A 282 0.31 -10.78 11.57
N ARG A 283 -0.95 -10.35 11.45
CA ARG A 283 -1.42 -9.17 12.17
C ARG A 283 -1.32 -9.39 13.68
N PRO A 284 -1.06 -8.34 14.48
CA PRO A 284 -0.84 -8.49 15.91
C PRO A 284 -2.07 -9.00 16.69
N ASP A 285 -3.26 -8.92 16.11
CA ASP A 285 -4.53 -9.40 16.65
C ASP A 285 -4.93 -10.82 16.21
N ARG A 286 -4.03 -11.56 15.53
CA ARG A 286 -4.28 -12.92 15.00
C ARG A 286 -3.40 -13.98 15.62
#